data_AF-A0A246GEN8-F1
#
_entry.id   AF-A0A246GEN8-F1
#
_cell.length_a   1.000
_cell.length_b   1.000
_cell.length_c   1.000
_cell.angle_alpha   90.00
_cell.angle_beta   90.00
_cell.angle_gamma   90.00
#
_symmetry.space_group_name_H-M   'P 1'
#
loop_
_entity.id
_entity.type
_entity.pdbx_description
1 polymer ?
#
loop_
_entity_poly.entity_id
_entity_poly.type
_entity_poly.pdbx_seq_one_letter_code
_entity_poly.pdbx_strand_id
1 'polypeptide(L)'
;MNNIPTVSVDVQNNTVSLRGNENVRIFIDGKPSNLSAAQALQQIPSTAIKQVELITNPSAKYNPEGMSGIINIVLNKNSNLGFNGNITTAVNFGITPKFNGSIDLNYRFNKFNFYTNYSLNPDFKKVLFFDK
;
A
#
# COMPACT_ATOMS: atom_id res chain seq x y z
N MET A 1 26.43 26.35 13.11
CA MET A 1 25.46 26.66 12.04
C MET A 1 25.08 25.36 11.36
N ASN A 2 23.84 24.89 11.56
CA ASN A 2 23.37 23.64 10.96
C ASN A 2 23.13 23.85 9.46
N ASN A 3 23.99 23.27 8.63
CA ASN A 3 23.76 23.08 7.20
C ASN A 3 22.62 22.08 7.03
N ILE A 4 21.38 22.56 7.06
CA ILE A 4 20.22 21.78 6.61
C ILE A 4 20.23 21.87 5.08
N PRO A 5 20.45 20.78 4.34
CA PRO A 5 20.30 20.81 2.90
C PRO A 5 18.83 21.11 2.59
N THR A 6 18.56 22.30 2.05
CA THR A 6 17.19 22.71 1.72
C THR A 6 16.65 21.84 0.59
N VAL A 7 15.60 21.09 0.88
CA VAL A 7 14.73 20.45 -0.11
C VAL A 7 13.60 21.42 -0.38
N SER A 8 13.38 21.77 -1.66
CA SER A 8 12.26 22.59 -2.09
C SER A 8 11.32 21.76 -2.94
N VAL A 9 10.01 21.89 -2.71
CA VAL A 9 8.95 21.25 -3.48
C VAL A 9 8.09 22.34 -4.09
N ASP A 10 8.10 22.43 -5.42
CA ASP A 10 7.19 23.28 -6.17
C ASP A 10 5.97 22.45 -6.57
N VAL A 11 4.83 22.72 -5.94
CA VAL A 11 3.55 22.04 -6.19
C VAL A 11 2.83 22.53 -7.45
N GLN A 12 3.21 23.68 -8.01
CA GLN A 12 2.65 24.15 -9.29
C GLN A 12 3.34 23.47 -10.48
N ASN A 13 4.66 23.36 -10.42
CA ASN A 13 5.48 22.75 -11.47
C ASN A 13 5.82 21.29 -11.19
N ASN A 14 5.38 20.76 -10.04
CA ASN A 14 5.64 19.39 -9.60
C ASN A 14 7.13 19.06 -9.47
N THR A 15 8.01 20.04 -9.30
CA THR A 15 9.46 19.82 -9.23
C THR A 15 9.92 19.67 -7.78
N VAL A 16 10.95 18.83 -7.58
CA VAL A 16 11.65 18.70 -6.30
C VAL A 16 13.11 19.01 -6.56
N SER A 17 13.64 20.00 -5.84
CA SER A 17 15.03 20.39 -5.95
C SER A 17 15.74 20.24 -4.60
N LEU A 18 17.01 19.85 -4.68
CA LEU A 18 17.91 19.78 -3.55
C LEU A 18 19.04 20.78 -3.76
N ARG A 19 19.13 21.78 -2.87
CA ARG A 19 20.10 22.89 -3.01
C ARG A 19 20.02 23.56 -4.40
N GLY A 20 18.81 23.68 -4.95
CA GLY A 20 18.58 24.30 -6.27
C GLY A 20 18.88 23.41 -7.49
N ASN A 21 19.26 22.15 -7.30
CA ASN A 21 19.45 21.20 -8.40
C ASN A 21 18.32 20.14 -8.37
N GLU A 22 17.60 20.05 -9.49
CA GLU A 22 16.43 19.18 -9.72
C GLU A 22 16.80 17.75 -10.15
N ASN A 23 18.08 17.52 -10.46
CA ASN A 23 18.61 16.20 -10.83
C ASN A 23 18.82 15.34 -9.57
N VAL A 24 17.72 14.95 -8.94
CA VAL A 24 17.69 14.02 -7.81
C VAL A 24 17.16 12.67 -8.25
N ARG A 25 17.81 11.59 -7.79
CA ARG A 25 17.34 10.23 -8.05
C ARG A 25 16.42 9.75 -6.94
N ILE A 26 15.31 9.12 -7.32
CA ILE A 26 14.34 8.59 -6.37
C ILE A 26 14.62 7.13 -6.10
N PHE A 27 14.74 6.78 -4.83
CA PHE A 27 14.76 5.40 -4.35
C PHE A 27 13.47 5.11 -3.59
N ILE A 28 12.99 3.87 -3.72
CA ILE A 28 11.88 3.34 -2.92
C ILE A 28 12.42 2.12 -2.18
N ASP A 29 12.38 2.14 -0.84
CA ASP A 29 12.92 1.09 0.02
C ASP A 29 14.37 0.70 -0.35
N GLY A 30 15.22 1.69 -0.63
CA GLY A 30 16.63 1.50 -0.97
C GLY A 30 16.90 1.00 -2.39
N LYS A 31 15.88 0.89 -3.24
CA LYS A 31 16.01 0.48 -4.65
C LYS A 31 15.78 1.65 -5.60
N PRO A 32 16.59 1.80 -6.68
CA PRO A 32 16.35 2.82 -7.69
C PRO A 32 14.94 2.70 -8.28
N SER A 33 14.24 3.82 -8.35
CA SER A 33 12.96 3.95 -9.02
C SER A 33 13.12 4.70 -10.35
N ASN A 34 12.32 4.34 -11.34
CA ASN A 34 12.21 5.09 -12.59
C ASN A 34 11.25 6.28 -12.46
N LEU A 35 10.58 6.43 -11.32
CA LEU A 35 9.69 7.56 -11.06
C LEU A 35 10.50 8.85 -10.88
N SER A 36 10.02 9.93 -11.49
CA SER A 36 10.47 11.27 -11.12
C SER A 36 9.96 11.64 -9.72
N ALA A 37 10.56 12.66 -9.11
CA ALA A 37 10.13 13.13 -7.79
C ALA A 37 8.65 13.56 -7.79
N ALA A 38 8.21 14.23 -8.86
CA ALA A 38 6.82 14.59 -9.13
C ALA A 38 5.88 13.39 -9.05
N GLN A 39 6.24 12.32 -9.78
CA GLN A 39 5.43 11.11 -9.90
C GLN A 39 5.39 10.35 -8.58
N ALA A 40 6.51 10.29 -7.86
CA ALA A 40 6.56 9.66 -6.54
C ALA A 40 5.65 10.38 -5.54
N LEU A 41 5.63 11.72 -5.53
CA LEU A 41 4.75 12.52 -4.67
C LEU A 41 3.26 12.36 -5.01
N GLN A 42 2.93 12.14 -6.28
CA GLN A 42 1.55 11.90 -6.72
C GLN A 42 1.08 10.46 -6.47
N GLN A 43 1.96 9.48 -6.63
CA GLN A 43 1.59 8.06 -6.58
C GLN A 43 1.68 7.46 -5.18
N ILE A 44 2.58 7.95 -4.34
CA ILE A 44 2.81 7.40 -2.99
C ILE A 44 2.00 8.23 -1.98
N PRO A 45 0.93 7.69 -1.40
CA PRO A 45 0.19 8.40 -0.36
C PRO A 45 1.08 8.58 0.86
N SER A 46 0.97 9.74 1.53
CA SER A 46 1.77 10.05 2.72
C SER A 46 1.63 9.03 3.85
N THR A 47 0.46 8.38 3.98
CA THR A 47 0.18 7.31 4.94
C THR A 47 1.01 6.04 4.69
N ALA A 48 1.47 5.82 3.46
CA ALA A 48 2.35 4.70 3.13
C ALA A 48 3.82 5.02 3.41
N ILE A 49 4.19 6.27 3.65
CA ILE A 49 5.58 6.70 3.88
C ILE A 49 5.90 6.55 5.37
N LYS A 50 6.96 5.80 5.67
CA LYS A 50 7.52 5.71 7.02
C LYS A 50 8.46 6.87 7.30
N GLN A 51 9.39 7.12 6.37
CA GLN A 51 10.35 8.22 6.44
C GLN A 51 10.92 8.54 5.06
N VAL A 52 11.43 9.76 4.91
CA VAL A 52 12.17 10.19 3.71
C VAL A 52 13.61 10.47 4.12
N GLU A 53 14.54 9.78 3.46
CA GLU A 53 15.97 9.90 3.70
C GLU A 53 16.63 10.67 2.56
N LEU A 54 17.60 11.52 2.92
CA LEU A 54 18.38 12.27 1.97
C LEU A 54 19.83 11.79 1.98
N ILE A 55 20.32 11.38 0.81
CA ILE A 55 21.68 10.89 0.62
C ILE A 55 22.40 11.86 -0.32
N THR A 56 23.19 12.77 0.25
CA THR A 56 23.91 13.83 -0.48
C THR A 56 25.29 13.39 -1.00
N ASN A 57 25.77 12.22 -0.58
CA ASN A 57 27.03 11.63 -1.04
C ASN A 57 26.84 10.15 -1.41
N PRO A 58 26.13 9.84 -2.51
CA PRO A 58 25.96 8.47 -2.95
C PRO A 58 27.29 7.87 -3.43
N SER A 59 27.52 6.57 -3.16
CA SER A 59 28.71 5.88 -3.68
C SER A 59 28.77 5.94 -5.21
N ALA A 60 29.97 5.85 -5.81
CA ALA A 60 30.18 5.92 -7.26
C ALA A 60 29.28 5.00 -8.11
N LYS A 61 28.86 3.84 -7.58
CA LYS A 61 27.89 2.93 -8.22
C LYS A 61 26.53 3.57 -8.53
N TYR A 62 26.16 4.62 -7.81
CA TYR A 62 24.83 5.24 -7.86
C TYR A 62 24.87 6.73 -8.25
N ASN A 63 26.05 7.27 -8.59
CA ASN A 63 26.26 8.68 -8.90
C ASN A 63 26.70 8.90 -10.38
N PRO A 64 25.79 8.88 -11.37
CA PRO A 64 26.05 9.47 -12.67
C PRO A 64 26.37 10.96 -12.54
N GLU A 65 27.17 11.49 -13.47
CA GLU A 65 27.62 12.88 -13.47
C GLU A 65 26.44 13.87 -13.39
N GLY A 66 26.55 14.88 -12.51
CA GLY A 66 25.58 15.98 -12.38
C GLY A 66 24.40 15.76 -11.43
N MET A 67 24.34 14.64 -10.69
CA MET A 67 23.27 14.38 -9.72
C MET A 67 23.47 15.16 -8.41
N SER A 68 22.41 15.77 -7.86
CA SER A 68 22.45 16.52 -6.61
C SER A 68 22.41 15.65 -5.35
N GLY A 69 21.90 14.42 -5.48
CA GLY A 69 21.76 13.44 -4.41
C GLY A 69 20.65 12.42 -4.69
N ILE A 70 20.44 11.51 -3.74
CA ILE A 70 19.36 10.52 -3.77
C ILE A 70 18.35 10.87 -2.68
N ILE A 71 17.06 10.85 -3.02
CA ILE A 71 15.95 10.88 -2.07
C ILE A 71 15.42 9.45 -1.97
N ASN A 72 15.54 8.84 -0.80
CA ASN A 72 15.03 7.49 -0.53
C ASN A 72 13.73 7.58 0.27
N ILE A 73 12.64 7.15 -0.35
CA ILE A 73 11.33 7.05 0.29
C ILE A 73 11.23 5.66 0.91
N VAL A 74 11.22 5.59 2.24
CA VAL A 74 11.05 4.34 2.98
C VAL A 74 9.57 4.16 3.26
N LEU A 75 9.00 3.06 2.78
CA LEU A 75 7.59 2.78 2.97
C LEU A 75 7.34 2.08 4.31
N ASN A 76 6.11 2.20 4.82
CA ASN A 76 5.64 1.41 5.93
C ASN A 76 5.68 -0.06 5.52
N LYS A 77 6.56 -0.84 6.17
CA LYS A 77 6.82 -2.24 5.79
C LYS A 77 5.62 -3.16 5.92
N ASN A 78 4.47 -2.71 6.42
CA ASN A 78 3.24 -3.49 6.39
C ASN A 78 2.00 -2.74 6.86
N SER A 79 1.13 -2.37 5.92
CA SER A 79 -0.28 -2.11 6.25
C SER A 79 -1.10 -3.40 6.39
N ASN A 80 -0.56 -4.56 5.97
CA ASN A 80 -1.23 -5.87 6.02
C ASN A 80 -0.52 -6.89 6.95
N LEU A 81 0.37 -6.39 7.83
CA LEU A 81 0.64 -6.88 9.20
C LEU A 81 -0.44 -7.69 9.90
N GLY A 82 -0.25 -8.99 10.13
CA GLY A 82 -1.06 -9.69 11.12
C GLY A 82 -2.41 -10.17 10.59
N PHE A 83 -3.44 -10.10 11.44
CA PHE A 83 -4.73 -10.74 11.21
C PHE A 83 -5.75 -9.77 10.62
N ASN A 84 -6.35 -10.14 9.50
CA ASN A 84 -7.51 -9.47 8.93
C ASN A 84 -8.58 -10.50 8.60
N GLY A 85 -9.85 -10.13 8.78
CA GLY A 85 -10.94 -11.01 8.41
C GLY A 85 -12.20 -10.24 8.05
N ASN A 86 -13.08 -10.92 7.34
CA ASN A 86 -14.41 -10.45 7.01
C ASN A 86 -15.43 -11.53 7.37
N ILE A 87 -16.59 -11.09 7.83
CA ILE A 87 -17.77 -11.95 7.98
C ILE A 87 -18.85 -11.33 7.11
N THR A 88 -19.38 -12.13 6.19
CA THR A 88 -20.51 -11.73 5.36
C THR A 88 -21.70 -12.58 5.72
N THR A 89 -22.86 -11.93 5.92
CA THR A 89 -24.14 -12.61 6.13
C THR A 89 -25.16 -11.98 5.21
N ALA A 90 -25.89 -12.81 4.47
CA ALA A 90 -26.91 -12.37 3.52
C ALA A 90 -28.16 -13.24 3.62
N VAL A 91 -29.31 -12.59 3.61
CA VAL A 91 -30.62 -13.25 3.52
C VAL A 91 -31.23 -12.89 2.18
N ASN A 92 -31.60 -13.90 1.40
CA ASN A 92 -32.25 -13.73 0.11
C ASN A 92 -33.69 -14.23 0.19
N PHE A 93 -34.65 -13.37 -0.17
CA PHE A 93 -36.07 -13.68 -0.18
C PHE A 93 -36.52 -14.00 -1.62
N GLY A 94 -36.63 -15.29 -1.94
CA GLY A 94 -37.23 -15.81 -3.17
C GLY A 94 -38.46 -16.68 -2.85
N ILE A 95 -38.67 -17.77 -3.61
CA ILE A 95 -39.74 -18.77 -3.29
C ILE A 95 -39.52 -19.41 -1.90
N THR A 96 -38.27 -19.54 -1.48
CA THR A 96 -37.89 -20.02 -0.14
C THR A 96 -36.79 -19.11 0.40
N PRO A 97 -36.87 -18.67 1.68
CA PRO A 97 -35.80 -17.88 2.29
C PRO A 97 -34.49 -18.66 2.28
N LYS A 98 -33.41 -18.01 1.81
CA LYS A 98 -32.06 -18.56 1.83
C LYS A 98 -31.15 -17.71 2.68
N PHE A 99 -30.44 -18.35 3.60
CA PHE A 99 -29.39 -17.73 4.38
C PHE A 99 -28.03 -18.13 3.83
N ASN A 100 -27.14 -17.15 3.69
CA ASN A 100 -25.76 -17.36 3.27
C ASN A 100 -24.88 -16.66 4.29
N GLY A 101 -23.89 -17.37 4.81
CA GLY A 101 -22.87 -16.81 5.69
C GLY A 101 -21.49 -17.20 5.19
N SER A 102 -20.53 -16.29 5.18
CA SER A 102 -19.13 -16.61 4.93
C SER A 102 -18.23 -15.94 5.93
N ILE A 103 -17.10 -16.61 6.20
CA ILE A 103 -16.02 -16.12 7.03
C ILE A 103 -14.75 -16.21 6.21
N ASP A 104 -14.09 -15.08 6.05
CA ASP A 104 -12.81 -14.92 5.36
C ASP A 104 -11.76 -14.49 6.38
N LEU A 105 -10.72 -15.29 6.58
CA LEU A 105 -9.61 -14.98 7.48
C LEU A 105 -8.31 -14.97 6.70
N ASN A 106 -7.47 -13.97 6.96
CA ASN A 106 -6.13 -13.87 6.44
C ASN A 106 -5.17 -13.49 7.58
N TYR A 107 -4.04 -14.18 7.65
CA TYR A 107 -2.97 -13.89 8.58
C TYR A 107 -1.65 -13.80 7.84
N ARG A 108 -1.04 -12.62 7.87
CA ARG A 108 0.27 -12.39 7.26
C ARG A 108 1.32 -12.27 8.35
N PHE A 109 2.44 -12.95 8.15
CA PHE A 109 3.63 -12.82 8.99
C PHE A 109 4.89 -12.81 8.13
N ASN A 110 5.52 -11.64 8.03
CA ASN A 110 6.72 -11.40 7.23
C ASN A 110 6.56 -11.81 5.75
N LYS A 111 7.14 -12.94 5.33
CA LYS A 111 7.04 -13.50 3.98
C LYS A 111 5.97 -14.60 3.84
N PHE A 112 5.30 -14.96 4.93
CA PHE A 112 4.28 -16.00 4.97
C PHE A 112 2.88 -15.38 4.99
N ASN A 113 1.94 -16.00 4.28
CA ASN A 113 0.53 -15.60 4.24
C ASN A 113 -0.35 -16.85 4.37
N PHE A 114 -1.19 -16.88 5.39
CA PHE A 114 -2.17 -17.93 5.62
C PHE A 114 -3.58 -17.38 5.36
N TYR A 115 -4.37 -18.09 4.55
CA TYR A 115 -5.72 -17.68 4.17
C TYR A 115 -6.70 -18.83 4.42
N THR A 116 -7.88 -18.52 4.95
CA THR A 116 -8.95 -19.47 5.23
C THR A 116 -10.28 -18.85 4.84
N ASN A 117 -11.08 -19.58 4.07
CA ASN A 117 -12.45 -19.22 3.73
C ASN A 117 -13.39 -20.35 4.17
N TYR A 118 -14.49 -19.99 4.82
CA TYR A 118 -15.55 -20.92 5.20
C TYR A 118 -16.91 -20.34 4.84
N SER A 119 -17.73 -21.10 4.10
CA SER A 119 -19.05 -20.65 3.63
C SER A 119 -20.15 -21.62 4.07
N LEU A 120 -21.24 -21.08 4.61
CA LEU A 120 -22.43 -21.76 5.11
C LEU A 120 -23.65 -21.31 4.32
N ASN A 121 -24.33 -22.25 3.66
CA ASN A 121 -25.56 -22.00 2.91
C ASN A 121 -26.65 -22.99 3.36
N PRO A 122 -27.25 -22.82 4.56
CA PRO A 122 -28.34 -23.67 5.01
C PRO A 122 -29.60 -23.44 4.15
N ASP A 123 -30.03 -24.47 3.42
CA ASP A 123 -31.26 -24.49 2.64
C ASP A 123 -32.44 -24.83 3.58
N PHE A 124 -33.27 -23.84 3.93
CA PHE A 124 -34.48 -24.07 4.72
C PHE A 124 -35.62 -24.57 3.83
N LYS A 125 -35.62 -25.86 3.45
CA LYS A 125 -36.78 -26.45 2.75
C LYS A 125 -37.95 -26.64 3.71
N LYS A 126 -38.95 -25.75 3.63
CA LYS A 126 -40.26 -25.97 4.26
C LYS A 126 -41.10 -26.84 3.33
N VAL A 127 -41.25 -28.14 3.66
CA VAL A 127 -42.22 -29.01 2.99
C VAL A 127 -43.56 -28.84 3.71
N LEU A 128 -44.49 -28.12 3.10
CA LEU A 128 -45.88 -28.06 3.56
C LEU A 128 -46.67 -29.15 2.82
N PHE A 129 -46.98 -30.24 3.51
CA PHE A 129 -48.06 -31.12 3.11
C PHE A 129 -49.36 -30.51 3.65
N PHE A 130 -50.22 -30.04 2.76
CA PHE A 130 -51.64 -29.95 3.04
C PHE A 130 -52.27 -31.20 2.44
N ASP A 131 -52.69 -32.13 3.29
CA ASP A 131 -53.58 -33.20 2.91
C ASP A 131 -54.99 -32.86 3.41
N LYS A 132 -55.93 -33.03 2.48
CA LYS A 132 -57.40 -32.88 2.53
C LYS A 132 -58.01 -31.48 2.37
#